data_AF-A0A6C0ANC1-F1
#
_entry.id   AF-A0A6C0ANC1-F1
#
_cell.length_a   1.000
_cell.length_b   1.000
_cell.length_c   1.000
_cell.angle_alpha   90.00
_cell.angle_beta   90.00
_cell.angle_gamma   90.00
#
_symmetry.space_group_name_H-M   'P 1'
#
loop_
_entity.id
_entity.type
_entity.pdbx_description
1 polymer ?
#
loop_
_entity_poly.entity_id
_entity_poly.type
_entity_poly.pdbx_seq_one_letter_code
_entity_poly.pdbx_strand_id
1 'polypeptide(L)'
;MPRSWRVMLNHHLWKQDKYEEDFAIHPEVRRLAQSKGNCRMISCPKKGDIASFVLKGKIVMRGVVESDGFEYGTAHQEHSCNDGTLRLHATTPQFAWIRIKEVGLSENIRPTGQRTWAKMPV
;
A
#
# COMPACT_ATOMS: atom_id res chain seq x y z
N MET A 1 8.36 6.21 -18.58
CA MET A 1 7.65 6.98 -17.54
C MET A 1 7.20 6.01 -16.44
N PRO A 2 7.36 6.37 -15.15
CA PRO A 2 6.89 5.54 -14.04
C PRO A 2 5.37 5.38 -14.12
N ARG A 3 4.87 4.18 -13.81
CA ARG A 3 3.43 3.91 -13.76
C ARG A 3 2.89 4.35 -12.40
N SER A 4 1.62 4.75 -12.39
CA SER A 4 0.90 5.06 -11.16
C SER A 4 -0.06 3.94 -10.82
N TRP A 5 0.07 3.43 -9.59
CA TRP A 5 -0.76 2.41 -9.00
C TRP A 5 -1.67 2.99 -7.94
N ARG A 6 -2.85 2.43 -7.84
CA ARG A 6 -3.75 2.59 -6.72
C ARG A 6 -3.66 1.35 -5.84
N VAL A 7 -3.42 1.56 -4.55
CA VAL A 7 -3.38 0.53 -3.51
C VAL A 7 -4.59 0.71 -2.60
N MET A 8 -5.55 -0.21 -2.61
CA MET A 8 -6.74 -0.12 -1.77
C MET A 8 -6.44 -0.55 -0.33
N LEU A 9 -6.72 0.34 0.62
CA LEU A 9 -6.60 0.08 2.05
C LEU A 9 -7.95 -0.37 2.62
N ASN A 10 -7.91 -1.37 3.49
CA ASN A 10 -9.10 -1.81 4.21
C ASN A 10 -9.37 -0.86 5.38
N HIS A 11 -10.49 -0.16 5.36
CA HIS A 11 -10.83 0.84 6.37
C HIS A 11 -11.13 0.30 7.78
N HIS A 12 -11.33 -1.02 7.92
CA HIS A 12 -11.44 -1.65 9.23
C HIS A 12 -10.08 -2.01 9.83
N LEU A 13 -9.04 -2.10 8.98
CA LEU A 13 -7.69 -2.49 9.39
C LEU A 13 -6.75 -1.28 9.43
N TRP A 14 -7.02 -0.29 8.57
CA TRP A 14 -6.22 0.92 8.48
C TRP A 14 -6.67 1.95 9.51
N LYS A 15 -5.77 2.30 10.44
CA LYS A 15 -5.94 3.40 11.40
C LYS A 15 -5.10 4.59 10.98
N GLN A 16 -5.68 5.51 10.23
CA GLN A 16 -4.97 6.64 9.60
C GLN A 16 -4.11 7.43 10.60
N ASP A 17 -4.69 7.85 11.73
CA ASP A 17 -4.02 8.66 12.75
C ASP A 17 -2.75 7.98 13.29
N LYS A 18 -2.79 6.66 13.53
CA LYS A 18 -1.62 5.88 13.97
C LYS A 18 -0.47 5.99 12.95
N TYR A 19 -0.77 5.82 11.66
CA TYR A 19 0.28 5.85 10.64
C TYR A 19 0.84 7.25 10.42
N GLU A 20 0.00 8.29 10.51
CA GLU A 20 0.47 9.67 10.45
C GLU A 20 1.40 10.00 11.62
N GLU A 21 1.06 9.54 12.83
CA GLU A 21 1.89 9.65 14.02
C GLU A 21 3.19 8.84 13.90
N ASP A 22 3.10 7.55 13.54
CA ASP A 22 4.26 6.67 13.37
C ASP A 22 5.25 7.26 12.34
N PHE A 23 4.77 7.78 11.20
CA PHE A 23 5.64 8.38 10.17
C PHE A 23 6.13 9.80 10.49
N ALA A 24 5.53 10.47 11.48
CA ALA A 24 6.03 11.71 12.04
C ALA A 24 7.15 11.46 13.05
N ILE A 25 6.98 10.44 13.92
CA ILE A 25 7.95 10.07 14.96
C ILE A 25 9.15 9.32 14.37
N HIS A 26 8.92 8.47 13.37
CA HIS A 26 9.92 7.61 12.74
C HIS A 26 10.06 7.91 11.24
N PRO A 27 10.57 9.10 10.85
CA PRO A 27 10.75 9.47 9.44
C PRO A 27 11.70 8.51 8.69
N GLU A 28 12.62 7.86 9.39
CA GLU A 28 13.52 6.83 8.87
C GLU A 28 12.81 5.52 8.50
N VAL A 29 11.62 5.27 9.08
CA VAL A 29 10.81 4.06 8.90
C VAL A 29 9.65 4.30 7.93
N ARG A 30 9.74 5.31 7.05
CA ARG A 30 8.76 5.56 5.97
C ARG A 30 8.84 4.52 4.85
N ARG A 31 8.79 3.24 5.22
CA ARG A 31 8.85 2.08 4.32
C ARG A 31 7.75 1.12 4.73
N LEU A 32 6.91 0.73 3.78
CA LEU A 32 5.76 -0.13 4.01
C LEU A 32 5.83 -1.35 3.08
N ALA A 33 5.67 -2.54 3.65
CA ALA A 33 5.49 -3.77 2.90
C ALA A 33 4.01 -3.95 2.57
N GLN A 34 3.66 -3.83 1.29
CA GLN A 34 2.27 -3.96 0.84
C GLN A 34 2.05 -5.27 0.11
N SER A 35 1.15 -6.10 0.63
CA SER A 35 0.79 -7.38 0.01
C SER A 35 0.24 -7.20 -1.40
N LYS A 36 0.56 -8.14 -2.29
CA LYS A 36 -0.04 -8.29 -3.62
C LYS A 36 -1.56 -8.50 -3.55
N GLY A 37 -2.03 -9.15 -2.48
CA GLY A 37 -3.38 -9.68 -2.38
C GLY A 37 -3.61 -10.90 -3.29
N ASN A 38 -4.84 -11.41 -3.30
CA ASN A 38 -5.17 -12.69 -3.94
C ASN A 38 -5.45 -12.58 -5.46
N CYS A 39 -5.49 -11.38 -6.03
CA CYS A 39 -5.82 -11.20 -7.44
C CYS A 39 -4.64 -11.51 -8.36
N ARG A 40 -4.89 -12.23 -9.46
CA ARG A 40 -3.91 -12.37 -10.55
C ARG A 40 -3.73 -11.02 -11.24
N MET A 41 -2.50 -10.52 -11.24
CA MET A 41 -2.14 -9.26 -11.90
C MET A 41 -1.55 -9.53 -13.28
N ILE A 42 -2.05 -8.82 -14.29
CA ILE A 42 -1.53 -8.88 -15.68
C ILE A 42 -0.17 -8.18 -15.78
N SER A 43 0.03 -7.15 -14.95
CA SER A 43 1.30 -6.42 -14.84
C SER A 43 1.59 -6.16 -13.37
N CYS A 44 2.84 -6.27 -12.96
CA CYS A 44 3.29 -5.99 -11.59
C CYS A 44 3.88 -4.56 -11.49
N PRO A 45 3.85 -3.95 -10.29
CA PRO A 45 4.59 -2.72 -10.02
C PRO A 45 6.10 -2.95 -10.17
N LYS A 46 6.83 -1.92 -10.58
CA LYS A 46 8.30 -1.95 -10.71
C LYS A 46 8.93 -0.85 -9.87
N LYS A 47 10.23 -0.99 -9.59
CA LYS A 47 10.98 0.02 -8.87
C LYS A 47 10.85 1.38 -9.57
N GLY A 48 10.53 2.41 -8.80
CA GLY A 48 10.28 3.77 -9.28
C GLY A 48 8.84 4.09 -9.67
N ASP A 49 7.94 3.09 -9.74
CA ASP A 49 6.51 3.33 -9.90
C ASP A 49 5.94 4.06 -8.68
N ILE A 50 4.85 4.81 -8.88
CA ILE A 50 4.15 5.53 -7.80
C ILE A 50 3.02 4.67 -7.25
N ALA A 51 2.93 4.54 -5.93
CA ALA A 51 1.83 3.89 -5.24
C ALA A 51 1.00 4.95 -4.49
N SER A 52 -0.26 5.11 -4.88
CA SER A 52 -1.25 5.96 -4.21
C SER A 52 -2.19 5.10 -3.39
N PHE A 53 -2.17 5.26 -2.07
CA PHE A 53 -2.98 4.48 -1.15
C PHE A 53 -4.34 5.10 -0.97
N VAL A 54 -5.38 4.31 -1.18
CA VAL A 54 -6.77 4.76 -1.20
C VAL A 54 -7.57 4.15 -0.08
N LEU A 55 -8.20 5.03 0.70
CA LEU A 55 -9.06 4.71 1.82
C LEU A 55 -10.41 5.41 1.60
N LYS A 56 -11.51 4.64 1.58
CA LYS A 56 -12.88 5.16 1.40
C LYS A 56 -13.04 6.17 0.24
N GLY A 57 -12.37 5.92 -0.89
CA GLY A 57 -12.45 6.79 -2.08
C GLY A 57 -11.58 8.05 -2.04
N LYS A 58 -10.64 8.14 -1.10
CA LYS A 58 -9.65 9.21 -1.01
C LYS A 58 -8.24 8.66 -1.05
N ILE A 59 -7.33 9.35 -1.73
CA ILE A 59 -5.89 9.11 -1.60
C ILE A 59 -5.46 9.74 -0.29
N VAL A 60 -4.91 8.91 0.60
CA VAL A 60 -4.46 9.32 1.95
C VAL A 60 -2.94 9.34 2.08
N MET A 61 -2.24 8.65 1.18
CA MET A 61 -0.79 8.52 1.21
C MET A 61 -0.24 8.21 -0.18
N ARG A 62 0.99 8.66 -0.44
CA ARG A 62 1.75 8.31 -1.64
C ARG A 62 3.14 7.83 -1.30
N GLY A 63 3.63 6.90 -2.11
CA GLY A 63 4.99 6.41 -2.02
C GLY A 63 5.55 5.98 -3.38
N VAL A 64 6.82 5.60 -3.35
CA VAL A 64 7.56 5.07 -4.50
C VAL A 64 7.86 3.60 -4.25
N VAL A 65 7.53 2.76 -5.22
CA VAL A 65 7.84 1.32 -5.18
C VAL A 65 9.36 1.14 -5.23
N GLU A 66 9.90 0.33 -4.32
CA GLU A 66 11.33 0.05 -4.22
C GLU A 66 11.74 -1.31 -4.77
N SER A 67 10.80 -2.26 -4.81
CA SER A 67 11.02 -3.62 -5.29
C SER A 67 10.73 -3.74 -6.79
N ASP A 68 11.45 -4.63 -7.46
CA ASP A 68 11.14 -5.01 -8.85
C ASP A 68 10.12 -6.16 -8.86
N GLY A 69 8.84 -5.79 -8.83
CA GLY A 69 7.74 -6.76 -8.70
C GLY A 69 7.42 -7.07 -7.23
N PHE A 70 6.86 -8.25 -7.02
CA PHE A 70 6.52 -8.75 -5.69
C PHE A 70 7.56 -9.76 -5.23
N GLU A 71 8.10 -9.52 -4.04
CA GLU A 71 9.05 -10.39 -3.35
C GLU A 71 8.29 -11.40 -2.48
N TYR A 72 8.91 -12.55 -2.20
CA TYR A 72 8.36 -13.55 -1.29
C TYR A 72 8.83 -13.28 0.16
N GLY A 73 7.92 -13.38 1.14
CA GLY A 73 8.17 -13.27 2.57
C GLY A 73 6.95 -12.80 3.38
N THR A 74 7.13 -12.70 4.69
CA THR A 74 6.08 -12.41 5.68
C THR A 74 6.21 -11.02 6.31
N ALA A 75 7.12 -10.17 5.83
CA ALA A 75 7.38 -8.84 6.41
C ALA A 75 6.13 -7.94 6.49
N HIS A 76 5.18 -8.09 5.56
CA HIS A 76 3.89 -7.39 5.62
C HIS A 76 2.97 -7.87 6.76
N GLN A 77 3.18 -9.07 7.30
CA GLN A 77 2.45 -9.61 8.45
C GLN A 77 3.14 -9.27 9.77
N GLU A 78 4.47 -9.25 9.76
CA GLU A 78 5.31 -9.06 10.94
C GLU A 78 5.56 -7.59 11.28
N HIS A 79 5.23 -6.66 10.37
CA HIS A 79 5.38 -5.24 10.65
C HIS A 79 4.35 -4.79 11.69
N SER A 80 4.82 -4.12 12.74
CA SER A 80 4.03 -3.54 13.84
C SER A 80 2.85 -2.64 13.41
N CYS A 81 2.85 -2.22 12.15
CA CYS A 81 1.78 -1.41 11.58
C CYS A 81 0.52 -2.26 11.29
N ASN A 82 0.68 -3.57 11.10
CA ASN A 82 -0.40 -4.55 10.86
C ASN A 82 -0.78 -5.36 12.11
N ASP A 83 -0.41 -4.91 13.31
CA ASP A 83 -0.88 -5.46 14.59
C ASP A 83 -2.41 -5.35 14.69
N GLY A 84 -3.07 -6.38 14.19
CA GLY A 84 -4.51 -6.54 14.12
C GLY A 84 -4.84 -8.03 13.94
N THR A 85 -6.07 -8.40 14.27
CA THR A 85 -6.55 -9.79 14.29
C THR A 85 -6.07 -10.60 13.08
N LEU A 86 -5.37 -11.72 13.32
CA LEU A 86 -5.02 -12.74 12.33
C LEU A 86 -6.22 -13.03 11.40
N ARG A 87 -6.08 -12.73 10.10
CA ARG A 87 -7.10 -13.01 9.08
C ARG A 87 -6.50 -13.74 7.90
N LEU A 88 -7.28 -14.64 7.30
CA LEU A 88 -6.92 -15.51 6.17
C LEU A 88 -6.39 -14.77 4.92
N HIS A 89 -6.65 -13.47 4.75
CA HIS A 89 -6.06 -12.67 3.66
C HIS A 89 -4.55 -12.46 3.81
N ALA A 90 -3.99 -12.78 4.98
CA ALA A 90 -2.57 -12.72 5.26
C ALA A 90 -1.77 -13.78 4.48
N THR A 91 -2.36 -14.88 4.01
CA THR A 91 -1.62 -16.03 3.47
C THR A 91 -0.84 -15.77 2.17
N THR A 92 -0.92 -14.58 1.57
CA THR A 92 -0.14 -14.27 0.36
C THR A 92 1.29 -13.90 0.77
N PRO A 93 2.30 -14.74 0.51
CA PRO A 93 3.69 -14.42 0.88
C PRO A 93 4.28 -13.35 -0.05
N GLN A 94 3.51 -12.78 -0.98
CA GLN A 94 4.02 -11.86 -1.98
C GLN A 94 3.70 -10.42 -1.62
N PHE A 95 4.71 -9.56 -1.56
CA PHE A 95 4.54 -8.15 -1.23
C PHE A 95 5.53 -7.27 -2.00
N ALA A 96 5.23 -5.97 -2.08
CA ALA A 96 6.12 -4.97 -2.67
C ALA A 96 6.52 -3.97 -1.59
N TRP A 97 7.79 -3.57 -1.58
CA TRP A 97 8.28 -2.51 -0.70
C TRP A 97 7.94 -1.15 -1.29
N ILE A 98 7.41 -0.26 -0.45
CA ILE A 98 7.02 1.09 -0.85
C ILE A 98 7.65 2.08 0.13
N ARG A 99 8.45 3.01 -0.37
CA ARG A 99 8.92 4.16 0.40
C ARG A 99 7.86 5.25 0.40
N ILE A 100 7.29 5.53 1.57
CA ILE A 100 6.29 6.57 1.74
C ILE A 100 6.94 7.96 1.62
N LYS A 101 6.30 8.83 0.84
CA LYS A 101 6.74 10.20 0.58
C LYS A 101 5.80 11.23 1.22
N GLU A 102 4.51 10.99 1.11
CA GLU A 102 3.45 11.90 1.55
C GLU A 102 2.40 11.12 2.34
N VAL A 103 1.93 11.69 3.44
CA VAL A 103 0.89 11.16 4.34
C VAL A 103 -0.09 12.29 4.69
N GLY A 104 -1.30 11.98 5.15
CA GLY A 104 -2.30 13.01 5.47
C GLY A 104 -2.97 13.66 4.26
N LEU A 105 -2.94 12.98 3.11
CA LEU A 105 -3.63 13.46 1.91
C LEU A 105 -5.16 13.27 2.07
N SER A 106 -5.94 14.09 1.37
CA SER A 106 -7.40 13.93 1.27
C SER A 106 -7.90 14.23 -0.14
N GLU A 107 -7.24 13.66 -1.14
CA GLU A 107 -7.58 13.87 -2.54
C GLU A 107 -8.64 12.87 -2.99
N ASN A 108 -9.72 13.33 -3.59
CA ASN A 108 -10.76 12.45 -4.12
C ASN A 108 -10.25 11.68 -5.34
N ILE A 109 -10.59 10.40 -5.45
CA ILE A 109 -10.30 9.57 -6.63
C ILE A 109 -11.59 9.03 -7.22
N ARG A 110 -11.63 8.93 -8.56
CA ARG A 110 -12.73 8.26 -9.26
C ARG A 110 -12.88 6.82 -8.74
N PRO A 111 -14.10 6.38 -8.39
CA PRO A 111 -14.34 5.00 -7.98
C PRO A 111 -13.98 4.04 -9.12
N THR A 112 -13.07 3.10 -8.90
CA THR A 112 -12.73 2.09 -9.94
C THR A 112 -12.46 0.71 -9.35
N GLY A 113 -13.48 -0.12 -9.10
CA GLY A 113 -13.31 -1.51 -8.67
C GLY A 113 -12.62 -1.72 -7.31
N GLN A 114 -12.51 -2.97 -6.87
CA GLN A 114 -12.13 -3.34 -5.48
C GLN A 114 -10.76 -4.05 -5.36
N ARG A 115 -9.93 -4.05 -6.42
CA ARG A 115 -8.64 -4.75 -6.39
C ARG A 115 -7.64 -4.05 -5.47
N THR A 116 -6.87 -4.83 -4.70
CA THR A 116 -5.79 -4.33 -3.82
C THR A 116 -4.81 -3.48 -4.62
N TRP A 117 -4.31 -3.99 -5.74
CA TRP A 117 -3.50 -3.21 -6.68
C TRP A 117 -4.24 -3.03 -8.01
N ALA A 118 -4.30 -1.79 -8.48
CA ALA A 118 -4.84 -1.43 -9.79
C ALA A 118 -4.02 -0.29 -10.38
N LYS A 119 -4.05 -0.10 -11.71
CA LYS A 119 -3.53 1.15 -12.29
C LYS A 119 -4.42 2.30 -11.85
N MET A 120 -3.83 3.47 -11.63
CA MET A 120 -4.60 4.70 -11.43
C MET A 120 -5.51 4.94 -12.65
N PRO A 121 -6.77 5.36 -12.44
CA PRO A 121 -7.60 5.82 -13.55
C PRO A 121 -6.94 7.04 -14.20
N VAL A 122 -6.90 7.04 -15.54
CA VAL A 122 -6.51 8.19 -16.36
C VAL A 122 -7.75 9.06 -16.55
#